data_AF-A0A8E1C1E9-F1
#
_entry.id   AF-A0A8E1C1E9-F1
#
_cell.length_a   1.000
_cell.length_b   1.000
_cell.length_c   1.000
_cell.angle_alpha   90.00
_cell.angle_beta   90.00
_cell.angle_gamma   90.00
#
_symmetry.space_group_name_H-M   'P 1'
#
loop_
_entity.id
_entity.type
_entity.pdbx_description
1 polymer ?
#
loop_
_entity_poly.entity_id
_entity_poly.type
_entity_poly.pdbx_seq_one_letter_code
_entity_poly.pdbx_strand_id
1 'polypeptide(L)'
;MYLPWPEMFGDAAMRKLSGHLGLDDKVEAARRDFLAVGERIRAIIDSTPSSFDHGPDDMSLSKRARWLQQQILNPVEILRNALADDPKFAQYPENHASALAADERYSLAESLARLERFAADLRDDLTARSESRHFSHNIEMRREFLFWIAQVVRRHAPNLDVQRSYTGVDDGNGKGNVSPFFAAVKLAYVEITREAKPQLEDHFKELVRMGV
;
A
#
# COMPACT_ATOMS: atom_id res chain seq x y z
N MET A 1 17.42 4.51 -4.59
CA MET A 1 16.44 5.52 -5.03
C MET A 1 15.06 4.88 -4.84
N TYR A 2 14.41 5.14 -3.70
CA TYR A 2 13.06 4.65 -3.43
C TYR A 2 12.11 5.46 -4.31
N LEU A 3 11.43 4.84 -5.27
CA LEU A 3 10.36 5.54 -5.98
C LEU A 3 9.28 5.90 -4.95
N PRO A 4 8.94 7.19 -4.81
CA PRO A 4 8.01 7.63 -3.80
C PRO A 4 6.64 7.07 -4.15
N TRP A 5 5.91 6.74 -3.11
CA TRP A 5 4.49 6.50 -3.19
C TRP A 5 3.77 7.46 -4.16
N PRO A 6 2.67 7.04 -4.82
CA PRO A 6 1.90 7.92 -5.69
C PRO A 6 1.55 9.22 -4.98
N GLU A 7 1.53 10.32 -5.74
CA GLU A 7 1.35 11.68 -5.25
C GLU A 7 0.11 11.74 -4.33
N MET A 8 0.33 11.97 -3.03
CA MET A 8 -0.75 12.20 -2.08
C MET A 8 -1.30 13.60 -2.27
N PHE A 9 -2.59 13.75 -2.00
CA PHE A 9 -3.20 15.08 -1.91
C PHE A 9 -2.94 15.91 -3.17
N GLY A 10 -3.05 15.30 -4.35
CA GLY A 10 -3.09 16.02 -5.63
C GLY A 10 -4.34 16.90 -5.73
N ASP A 11 -4.43 17.70 -6.80
CA ASP A 11 -5.46 18.75 -6.90
C ASP A 11 -6.91 18.24 -6.85
N ALA A 12 -7.16 17.02 -7.32
CA ALA A 12 -8.48 16.41 -7.21
C ALA A 12 -8.84 16.07 -5.76
N ALA A 13 -7.89 15.52 -4.99
CA ALA A 13 -8.08 15.19 -3.58
C ALA A 13 -8.22 16.46 -2.73
N MET A 14 -7.36 17.47 -2.98
CA MET A 14 -7.44 18.74 -2.26
C MET A 14 -8.72 19.50 -2.55
N ARG A 15 -9.24 19.50 -3.79
CA ARG A 15 -10.56 20.09 -4.08
C ARG A 15 -11.68 19.47 -3.26
N LYS A 16 -11.68 18.14 -3.11
CA LYS A 16 -12.68 17.43 -2.29
C LYS A 16 -12.51 17.75 -0.80
N LEU A 17 -11.28 17.74 -0.30
CA LEU A 17 -10.98 18.12 1.09
C LEU A 17 -11.40 19.55 1.38
N SER A 18 -11.08 20.51 0.51
CA SER A 18 -11.51 21.90 0.65
C SER A 18 -13.03 22.03 0.70
N GLY A 19 -13.75 21.27 -0.12
CA GLY A 19 -15.22 21.24 -0.09
C GLY A 19 -15.81 20.72 1.22
N HIS A 20 -15.16 19.76 1.88
CA HIS A 20 -15.57 19.28 3.21
C HIS A 20 -15.18 20.22 4.34
N LEU A 21 -14.04 20.89 4.20
CA LEU A 21 -13.40 21.63 5.29
C LEU A 21 -13.64 23.14 5.24
N GLY A 22 -14.16 23.68 4.13
CA GLY A 22 -14.27 25.13 3.93
C GLY A 22 -12.90 25.81 3.87
N LEU A 23 -11.93 25.16 3.21
CA LEU A 23 -10.58 25.72 3.05
C LEU A 23 -10.62 26.72 1.90
N ASP A 24 -10.96 27.97 2.19
CA ASP A 24 -10.93 29.05 1.21
C ASP A 24 -9.47 29.35 0.81
N ASP A 25 -8.78 30.21 1.54
CA ASP A 25 -7.40 30.63 1.22
C ASP A 25 -6.33 29.73 1.87
N LYS A 26 -6.74 28.68 2.59
CA LYS A 26 -5.86 27.84 3.42
C LYS A 26 -5.50 26.50 2.78
N VAL A 27 -5.88 26.27 1.53
CA VAL A 27 -5.70 24.98 0.84
C VAL A 27 -4.25 24.51 0.88
N GLU A 28 -3.29 25.37 0.58
CA GLU A 28 -1.86 25.00 0.56
C GLU A 28 -1.25 24.83 1.95
N ALA A 29 -1.78 25.51 2.97
CA ALA A 29 -1.40 25.24 4.36
C ALA A 29 -1.92 23.87 4.81
N ALA A 30 -3.18 23.55 4.50
CA ALA A 30 -3.75 22.26 4.78
C ALA A 30 -3.05 21.13 4.02
N ARG A 31 -2.74 21.33 2.73
CA ARG A 31 -2.02 20.36 1.89
C ARG A 31 -0.68 19.97 2.53
N ARG A 32 0.11 20.94 2.98
CA ARG A 32 1.40 20.70 3.66
C ARG A 32 1.25 19.86 4.94
N ASP A 33 0.27 20.18 5.77
CA ASP A 33 0.04 19.43 7.01
C ASP A 33 -0.47 18.00 6.74
N PHE A 34 -1.34 17.83 5.74
CA PHE A 34 -1.80 16.53 5.30
C PHE A 34 -0.67 15.68 4.69
N LEU A 35 0.22 16.29 3.90
CA LEU A 35 1.41 15.63 3.37
C LEU A 35 2.34 15.17 4.50
N ALA A 36 2.64 16.05 5.46
CA ALA A 36 3.52 15.73 6.58
C ALA A 36 3.00 14.54 7.42
N VAL A 37 1.69 14.50 7.71
CA VAL A 37 1.10 13.34 8.43
C VAL A 37 1.07 12.09 7.54
N GLY A 38 0.81 12.24 6.25
CA GLY A 38 0.79 11.15 5.29
C GLY A 38 2.14 10.47 5.12
N GLU A 39 3.22 11.25 5.02
CA GLU A 39 4.60 10.74 4.95
C GLU A 39 4.97 9.94 6.20
N ARG A 40 4.62 10.46 7.38
CA ARG A 40 4.84 9.75 8.65
C ARG A 40 4.10 8.42 8.71
N ILE A 41 2.82 8.42 8.35
CA ILE A 41 1.99 7.19 8.34
C ILE A 41 2.58 6.17 7.38
N ARG A 42 2.95 6.60 6.17
CA ARG A 42 3.55 5.72 5.16
C ARG A 42 4.87 5.12 5.60
N ALA A 43 5.75 5.90 6.23
CA ALA A 43 6.98 5.39 6.80
C ALA A 43 6.74 4.26 7.81
N ILE A 44 5.69 4.36 8.63
CA ILE A 44 5.31 3.31 9.60
C ILE A 44 4.77 2.07 8.87
N ILE A 45 3.94 2.25 7.84
CA ILE A 45 3.44 1.14 7.02
C ILE A 45 4.62 0.38 6.36
N ASP A 46 5.60 1.12 5.85
CA ASP A 46 6.79 0.55 5.20
C ASP A 46 7.71 -0.18 6.19
N SER A 47 7.82 0.32 7.43
CA SER A 47 8.72 -0.25 8.44
C SER A 47 8.09 -1.34 9.31
N THR A 48 6.77 -1.55 9.23
CA THR A 48 6.03 -2.43 10.15
C THR A 48 5.31 -3.54 9.39
N PRO A 49 5.45 -4.82 9.80
CA PRO A 49 4.64 -5.90 9.26
C PRO A 49 3.15 -5.60 9.45
N SER A 50 2.46 -5.34 8.34
CA SER A 50 1.07 -4.92 8.35
C SER A 50 0.33 -5.41 7.11
N SER A 51 -1.01 -5.41 7.17
CA SER A 51 -1.86 -5.81 6.05
C SER A 51 -2.24 -4.66 5.13
N PHE A 52 -1.57 -3.51 5.24
CA PHE A 52 -1.81 -2.38 4.34
C PHE A 52 -1.29 -2.74 2.96
N ASP A 53 -2.16 -2.63 1.95
CA ASP A 53 -1.77 -2.84 0.56
C ASP A 53 -0.84 -1.68 0.15
N HIS A 54 0.45 -1.97 0.05
CA HIS A 54 1.49 -1.06 -0.42
C HIS A 54 2.26 -1.79 -1.52
N GLY A 55 2.70 -1.08 -2.55
CA GLY A 55 3.49 -1.66 -3.65
C GLY A 55 3.35 -0.88 -4.96
N PRO A 56 4.29 -1.06 -5.90
CA PRO A 56 4.11 -0.54 -7.25
C PRO A 56 2.83 -1.14 -7.85
N ASP A 57 2.03 -0.30 -8.51
CA ASP A 57 0.89 -0.65 -9.37
C ASP A 57 -0.47 -1.00 -8.72
N ASP A 58 -0.81 -0.46 -7.54
CA ASP A 58 -2.13 -0.63 -6.90
C ASP A 58 -2.57 -2.11 -6.74
N MET A 59 -1.60 -3.03 -6.71
CA MET A 59 -1.86 -4.47 -6.58
C MET A 59 -1.93 -4.87 -5.11
N SER A 60 -2.95 -5.67 -4.74
CA SER A 60 -3.02 -6.25 -3.39
C SER A 60 -1.81 -7.14 -3.09
N LEU A 61 -1.46 -7.30 -1.81
CA LEU A 61 -0.32 -8.14 -1.40
C LEU A 61 -0.36 -9.55 -2.02
N SER A 62 -1.54 -10.16 -2.09
CA SER A 62 -1.76 -11.47 -2.73
C SER A 62 -1.53 -11.48 -4.25
N LYS A 63 -1.88 -10.39 -4.95
CA LYS A 63 -1.60 -10.22 -6.39
C LYS A 63 -0.10 -10.04 -6.61
N ARG A 64 0.58 -9.27 -5.74
CA ARG A 64 2.04 -9.08 -5.79
C ARG A 64 2.79 -10.39 -5.56
N ALA A 65 2.37 -11.19 -4.57
CA ALA A 65 2.95 -12.53 -4.33
C ALA A 65 2.78 -13.45 -5.55
N ARG A 66 1.59 -13.45 -6.17
CA ARG A 66 1.34 -14.21 -7.40
C ARG A 66 2.18 -13.72 -8.57
N TRP A 67 2.35 -12.41 -8.72
CA TRP A 67 3.19 -11.82 -9.75
C TRP A 67 4.65 -12.27 -9.59
N LEU A 68 5.21 -12.23 -8.37
CA LEU A 68 6.56 -12.72 -8.08
C LEU A 68 6.72 -14.19 -8.47
N GLN A 69 5.72 -15.01 -8.14
CA GLN A 69 5.73 -16.43 -8.51
C GLN A 69 5.79 -16.60 -10.04
N GLN A 70 4.92 -15.92 -10.77
CA GLN A 70 4.75 -16.12 -12.21
C GLN A 70 5.86 -15.48 -13.05
N GLN A 71 6.31 -14.29 -12.66
CA GLN A 71 7.21 -13.46 -13.47
C GLN A 71 8.68 -13.61 -13.07
N ILE A 72 8.97 -14.05 -11.84
CA ILE A 72 10.35 -14.15 -11.34
C ILE A 72 10.69 -15.60 -10.98
N LEU A 73 9.98 -16.21 -10.02
CA LEU A 73 10.36 -17.52 -9.50
C LEU A 73 10.30 -18.63 -10.57
N ASN A 74 9.18 -18.76 -11.28
CA ASN A 74 9.06 -19.80 -12.32
C ASN A 74 10.09 -19.61 -13.46
N PRO A 75 10.30 -18.40 -14.01
CA PRO A 75 11.34 -18.20 -15.03
C PRO A 75 12.76 -18.47 -14.52
N VAL A 76 13.07 -18.08 -13.27
CA VAL A 76 14.39 -18.32 -12.68
C VAL A 76 14.65 -19.82 -12.52
N GLU A 77 13.67 -20.59 -12.06
CA GLU A 77 13.78 -22.05 -11.96
C GLU A 77 14.08 -22.68 -13.34
N ILE A 78 13.32 -22.30 -14.37
CA ILE A 78 13.52 -22.79 -15.74
C ILE A 78 14.93 -22.48 -16.25
N LEU A 79 15.41 -21.24 -16.04
CA LEU A 79 16.74 -20.81 -16.47
C LEU A 79 17.86 -21.54 -15.71
N ARG A 80 17.70 -21.75 -14.40
CA ARG A 80 18.68 -22.50 -13.59
C ARG A 80 18.80 -23.94 -14.06
N ASN A 81 17.66 -24.60 -14.34
CA ASN A 81 17.65 -25.97 -14.85
C ASN A 81 18.33 -26.04 -16.23
N ALA A 82 18.05 -25.08 -17.12
CA ALA A 82 18.69 -25.01 -18.44
C ALA A 82 20.20 -24.76 -18.39
N LEU A 83 20.70 -24.12 -17.32
CA LEU A 83 22.14 -23.89 -17.11
C LEU A 83 22.85 -25.07 -16.42
N ALA A 84 22.11 -25.92 -15.71
CA ALA A 84 22.65 -27.11 -15.04
C ALA A 84 22.95 -28.24 -16.02
N ASP A 85 22.14 -28.37 -17.07
CA ASP A 85 22.41 -29.25 -18.20
C ASP A 85 23.47 -28.61 -19.14
N ASP A 86 24.21 -29.43 -19.89
CA ASP A 86 24.94 -28.93 -21.06
C ASP A 86 23.91 -28.26 -21.98
N PRO A 87 23.95 -26.94 -22.22
CA PRO A 87 22.87 -26.18 -22.89
C PRO A 87 22.71 -26.54 -24.37
N LYS A 88 23.29 -27.66 -24.80
CA LYS A 88 23.04 -28.29 -26.09
C LYS A 88 21.59 -28.76 -26.10
N PHE A 89 20.76 -28.08 -26.90
CA PHE A 89 19.58 -28.74 -27.43
C PHE A 89 20.05 -30.04 -28.09
N ALA A 90 19.46 -31.18 -27.71
CA ALA A 90 19.84 -32.50 -28.24
C ALA A 90 19.80 -32.61 -29.79
N GLN A 91 19.28 -31.59 -30.47
CA GLN A 91 19.14 -31.47 -31.92
C GLN A 91 20.21 -30.59 -32.59
N TYR A 92 21.08 -29.92 -31.81
CA TYR A 92 22.12 -29.06 -32.37
C TYR A 92 23.37 -29.86 -32.73
N PRO A 93 24.00 -29.62 -33.89
CA PRO A 93 25.23 -30.30 -34.27
C PRO A 93 26.32 -30.09 -33.21
N GLU A 94 27.09 -31.14 -32.90
CA GLU A 94 28.12 -31.16 -31.85
C GLU A 94 29.16 -30.03 -31.95
N ASN A 95 29.21 -29.36 -33.09
CA ASN A 95 30.15 -28.29 -33.43
C ASN A 95 29.76 -26.91 -32.88
N HIS A 96 28.56 -26.75 -32.32
CA HIS A 96 28.19 -25.53 -31.62
C HIS A 96 28.64 -25.62 -30.16
N ALA A 97 29.87 -25.20 -29.90
CA ALA A 97 30.32 -24.92 -28.55
C ALA A 97 29.36 -23.90 -27.91
N SER A 98 28.90 -24.17 -26.69
CA SER A 98 28.22 -23.15 -25.90
C SER A 98 29.10 -21.90 -25.88
N ALA A 99 28.55 -20.75 -26.24
CA ALA A 99 29.31 -19.49 -26.23
C ALA A 99 29.78 -19.10 -24.82
N LEU A 100 29.19 -19.72 -23.78
CA LEU A 100 29.53 -19.48 -22.39
C LEU A 100 30.49 -20.54 -21.88
N ALA A 101 31.58 -20.07 -21.27
CA ALA A 101 32.49 -20.93 -20.55
C ALA A 101 31.81 -21.55 -19.30
N ALA A 102 32.38 -22.64 -18.78
CA ALA A 102 31.76 -23.39 -17.68
C ALA A 102 31.66 -22.58 -16.38
N ASP A 103 32.65 -21.73 -16.10
CA ASP A 103 32.70 -20.78 -15.00
C ASP A 103 31.66 -19.66 -15.14
N GLU A 104 31.45 -19.13 -16.34
CA GLU A 104 30.39 -18.15 -16.62
C GLU A 104 29.00 -18.72 -16.35
N ARG A 105 28.75 -19.97 -16.80
CA ARG A 105 27.50 -20.68 -16.50
C ARG A 105 27.29 -20.88 -15.00
N TYR A 106 28.33 -21.27 -14.28
CA TYR A 106 28.26 -21.43 -12.83
C TYR A 106 27.94 -20.11 -12.10
N SER A 107 28.62 -19.02 -12.48
CA SER A 107 28.37 -17.68 -11.93
C SER A 107 26.94 -17.19 -12.17
N LEU A 108 26.41 -17.42 -13.37
CA LEU A 108 25.01 -17.11 -13.72
C LEU A 108 24.03 -17.94 -12.89
N ALA A 109 24.28 -19.24 -12.75
CA ALA A 109 23.44 -20.12 -11.93
C ALA A 109 23.44 -19.70 -10.45
N GLU A 110 24.58 -19.28 -9.89
CA GLU A 110 24.64 -18.73 -8.54
C GLU A 110 23.84 -17.42 -8.40
N SER A 111 23.97 -16.51 -9.36
CA SER A 111 23.26 -15.24 -9.36
C SER A 111 21.74 -15.45 -9.41
N LEU A 112 21.29 -16.37 -10.25
CA LEU A 112 19.89 -16.79 -10.31
C LEU A 112 19.43 -17.44 -9.00
N ALA A 113 20.26 -18.28 -8.36
CA ALA A 113 19.94 -18.87 -7.06
C ALA A 113 19.83 -17.83 -5.93
N ARG A 114 20.57 -16.72 -6.00
CA ARG A 114 20.42 -15.59 -5.07
C ARG A 114 19.11 -14.84 -5.32
N LEU A 115 18.79 -14.56 -6.58
CA LEU A 115 17.53 -13.91 -6.96
C LEU A 115 16.32 -14.75 -6.53
N GLU A 116 16.38 -16.07 -6.74
CA GLU A 116 15.32 -17.00 -6.34
C GLU A 116 15.07 -16.95 -4.84
N ARG A 117 16.13 -17.06 -4.01
CA ARG A 117 16.00 -16.97 -2.55
C ARG A 117 15.37 -15.66 -2.12
N PHE A 118 15.89 -14.54 -2.62
CA PHE A 118 15.35 -13.23 -2.30
C PHE A 118 13.88 -13.07 -2.72
N ALA A 119 13.53 -13.53 -3.92
CA ALA A 119 12.15 -13.48 -4.42
C ALA A 119 11.21 -14.41 -3.65
N ALA A 120 11.70 -15.57 -3.20
CA ALA A 120 10.96 -16.52 -2.38
C ALA A 120 10.68 -15.93 -0.98
N ASP A 121 11.71 -15.40 -0.32
CA ASP A 121 11.57 -14.72 0.98
C ASP A 121 10.56 -13.57 0.89
N LEU A 122 10.64 -12.75 -0.17
CA LEU A 122 9.70 -11.66 -0.41
C LEU A 122 8.26 -12.18 -0.68
N ARG A 123 8.11 -13.24 -1.48
CA ARG A 123 6.80 -13.86 -1.74
C ARG A 123 6.19 -14.38 -0.44
N ASP A 124 6.98 -15.02 0.40
CA ASP A 124 6.54 -15.61 1.66
C ASP A 124 6.12 -14.52 2.66
N ASP A 125 6.89 -13.44 2.76
CA ASP A 125 6.51 -12.26 3.56
C ASP A 125 5.19 -11.64 3.06
N LEU A 126 5.05 -11.43 1.74
CA LEU A 126 3.81 -10.91 1.16
C LEU A 126 2.61 -11.84 1.40
N THR A 127 2.82 -13.15 1.32
CA THR A 127 1.79 -14.16 1.54
C THR A 127 1.35 -14.17 3.00
N ALA A 128 2.31 -14.26 3.93
CA ALA A 128 2.07 -14.19 5.36
C ALA A 128 1.31 -12.92 5.75
N ARG A 129 1.68 -11.75 5.20
CA ARG A 129 0.97 -10.49 5.43
C ARG A 129 -0.43 -10.47 4.83
N SER A 130 -0.63 -11.08 3.66
CA SER A 130 -1.94 -11.14 3.00
C SER A 130 -2.95 -12.04 3.73
N GLU A 131 -2.46 -13.12 4.33
CA GLU A 131 -3.25 -14.08 5.11
C GLU A 131 -3.51 -13.58 6.53
N SER A 132 -2.56 -12.82 7.08
CA SER A 132 -2.65 -12.23 8.42
C SER A 132 -3.56 -11.00 8.44
N ARG A 133 -4.87 -11.23 8.33
CA ARG A 133 -5.92 -10.20 8.57
C ARG A 133 -5.94 -9.67 10.01
N HIS A 134 -5.22 -10.32 10.93
CA HIS A 134 -5.34 -10.14 12.37
C HIS A 134 -4.01 -9.83 13.07
N PHE A 135 -3.06 -9.16 12.42
CA PHE A 135 -2.01 -8.53 13.21
C PHE A 135 -2.70 -7.57 14.19
N SER A 136 -2.57 -7.83 15.50
CA SER A 136 -3.20 -7.03 16.56
C SER A 136 -2.89 -5.54 16.39
N HIS A 137 -1.64 -5.25 16.02
CA HIS A 137 -1.13 -3.91 15.73
C HIS A 137 -1.81 -3.24 14.53
N ASN A 138 -2.44 -3.95 13.59
CA ASN A 138 -3.15 -3.30 12.46
C ASN A 138 -4.31 -2.44 12.95
N ILE A 139 -5.07 -2.92 13.95
CA ILE A 139 -6.21 -2.16 14.50
C ILE A 139 -5.69 -0.93 15.23
N GLU A 140 -4.62 -1.08 16.02
CA GLU A 140 -3.97 0.02 16.75
C GLU A 140 -3.40 1.07 15.79
N MET A 141 -2.69 0.65 14.74
CA MET A 141 -2.18 1.54 13.69
C MET A 141 -3.32 2.31 13.01
N ARG A 142 -4.42 1.65 12.65
CA ARG A 142 -5.57 2.33 12.02
C ARG A 142 -6.16 3.41 12.92
N ARG A 143 -6.34 3.11 14.20
CA ARG A 143 -6.84 4.08 15.19
C ARG A 143 -5.91 5.27 15.31
N GLU A 144 -4.60 5.01 15.44
CA GLU A 144 -3.60 6.07 15.57
C GLU A 144 -3.52 6.95 14.32
N PHE A 145 -3.57 6.35 13.13
CA PHE A 145 -3.57 7.08 11.86
C PHE A 145 -4.80 7.97 11.73
N LEU A 146 -5.98 7.42 12.04
CA LEU A 146 -7.22 8.19 12.05
C LEU A 146 -7.15 9.36 13.05
N PHE A 147 -6.57 9.15 14.22
CA PHE A 147 -6.37 10.20 15.22
C PHE A 147 -5.46 11.33 14.70
N TRP A 148 -4.29 11.00 14.14
CA TRP A 148 -3.38 12.02 13.59
C TRP A 148 -4.02 12.81 12.43
N ILE A 149 -4.77 12.14 11.56
CA ILE A 149 -5.49 12.80 10.46
C ILE A 149 -6.57 13.72 11.03
N ALA A 150 -7.32 13.27 12.04
CA ALA A 150 -8.36 14.04 12.69
C ALA A 150 -7.81 15.31 13.36
N GLN A 151 -6.59 15.27 13.92
CA GLN A 151 -5.90 16.46 14.44
C GLN A 151 -5.59 17.49 13.34
N VAL A 152 -5.17 17.03 12.15
CA VAL A 152 -4.97 17.93 11.01
C VAL A 152 -6.29 18.56 10.57
N VAL A 153 -7.36 17.77 10.47
CA VAL A 153 -8.70 18.28 10.17
C VAL A 153 -9.15 19.33 11.19
N ARG A 154 -9.01 19.05 12.50
CA ARG A 154 -9.37 20.00 13.56
C ARG A 154 -8.60 21.30 13.50
N ARG A 155 -7.31 21.25 13.16
CA ARG A 155 -6.49 22.45 13.03
C ARG A 155 -7.00 23.39 11.94
N HIS A 156 -7.41 22.84 10.80
CA HIS A 156 -7.83 23.63 9.65
C HIS A 156 -9.33 23.95 9.63
N ALA A 157 -10.14 23.17 10.36
CA ALA A 157 -11.59 23.35 10.47
C ALA A 157 -12.09 23.10 11.91
N PRO A 158 -11.72 23.96 12.88
CA PRO A 158 -12.00 23.74 14.31
C PRO A 158 -13.49 23.71 14.64
N ASN A 159 -14.29 24.46 13.88
CA ASN A 159 -15.73 24.62 14.13
C ASN A 159 -16.60 23.52 13.48
N LEU A 160 -16.00 22.54 12.80
CA LEU A 160 -16.77 21.44 12.23
C LEU A 160 -17.35 20.56 13.35
N ASP A 161 -18.65 20.34 13.29
CA ASP A 161 -19.35 19.51 14.26
C ASP A 161 -19.03 18.01 14.04
N VAL A 162 -18.60 17.35 15.10
CA VAL A 162 -18.30 15.90 15.11
C VAL A 162 -19.54 15.06 15.42
N GLN A 163 -20.65 15.67 15.85
CA GLN A 163 -21.85 14.95 16.28
C GLN A 163 -22.83 14.57 15.17
N ARG A 164 -22.76 15.17 13.97
CA ARG A 164 -23.65 14.78 12.85
C ARG A 164 -23.23 13.41 12.29
N SER A 165 -24.05 12.39 12.55
CA SER A 165 -24.04 10.99 12.06
C SER A 165 -22.76 10.51 11.37
N TYR A 166 -22.08 9.52 11.96
CA TYR A 166 -20.98 8.79 11.31
C TYR A 166 -21.47 7.58 10.48
N THR A 167 -22.76 7.22 10.56
CA THR A 167 -23.38 6.17 9.74
C THR A 167 -24.03 6.81 8.51
N GLY A 168 -23.38 6.67 7.35
CA GLY A 168 -24.00 6.94 6.05
C GLY A 168 -24.40 5.62 5.43
N VAL A 169 -25.68 5.25 5.49
CA VAL A 169 -26.20 4.15 4.66
C VAL A 169 -26.49 4.75 3.30
N ASP A 170 -25.80 4.27 2.26
CA ASP A 170 -26.10 4.63 0.86
C ASP A 170 -27.24 3.73 0.36
N ASP A 171 -28.39 3.83 1.03
CA ASP A 171 -29.64 3.27 0.52
C ASP A 171 -30.26 4.36 -0.35
N GLY A 172 -30.43 4.05 -1.64
CA GLY A 172 -30.72 4.95 -2.76
C GLY A 172 -31.97 5.84 -2.70
N ASN A 173 -32.42 6.29 -1.52
CA ASN A 173 -33.47 7.29 -1.35
C ASN A 173 -33.37 8.16 -0.08
N GLY A 174 -32.23 8.19 0.63
CA GLY A 174 -32.06 9.11 1.77
C GLY A 174 -30.59 9.35 2.10
N LYS A 175 -30.08 10.54 1.78
CA LYS A 175 -28.72 10.96 2.14
C LYS A 175 -28.56 10.95 3.67
N GLY A 176 -28.03 9.87 4.23
CA GLY A 176 -27.43 9.92 5.56
C GLY A 176 -26.31 10.95 5.53
N ASN A 177 -26.51 12.11 6.13
CA ASN A 177 -25.53 13.19 6.14
C ASN A 177 -24.35 12.79 7.04
N VAL A 178 -23.33 12.17 6.47
CA VAL A 178 -22.03 11.99 7.13
C VAL A 178 -21.47 13.37 7.45
N SER A 179 -21.06 13.61 8.71
CA SER A 179 -20.43 14.90 9.07
C SER A 179 -19.28 15.23 8.11
N PRO A 180 -19.17 16.48 7.63
CA PRO A 180 -18.03 16.92 6.81
C PRO A 180 -16.68 16.62 7.46
N PHE A 181 -16.61 16.58 8.79
CA PHE A 181 -15.43 16.15 9.54
C PHE A 181 -15.02 14.72 9.19
N PHE A 182 -15.93 13.75 9.35
CA PHE A 182 -15.62 12.34 9.05
C PHE A 182 -15.38 12.11 7.58
N ALA A 183 -16.10 12.82 6.70
CA ALA A 183 -15.86 12.76 5.27
C ALA A 183 -14.42 13.18 4.93
N ALA A 184 -13.92 14.27 5.53
CA ALA A 184 -12.55 14.72 5.34
C ALA A 184 -11.51 13.75 5.92
N VAL A 185 -11.72 13.23 7.14
CA VAL A 185 -10.81 12.25 7.75
C VAL A 185 -10.77 10.96 6.92
N LYS A 186 -11.92 10.45 6.48
CA LYS A 186 -12.01 9.24 5.63
C LYS A 186 -11.31 9.46 4.30
N LEU A 187 -11.53 10.60 3.65
CA LEU A 187 -10.87 10.92 2.39
C LEU A 187 -9.35 10.98 2.56
N ALA A 188 -8.84 11.70 3.56
CA ALA A 188 -7.41 11.80 3.81
C ALA A 188 -6.79 10.45 4.17
N TYR A 189 -7.50 9.62 4.95
CA TYR A 189 -7.06 8.26 5.26
C TYR A 189 -6.89 7.42 4.00
N VAL A 190 -7.87 7.44 3.09
CA VAL A 190 -7.81 6.69 1.81
C VAL A 190 -6.67 7.19 0.92
N GLU A 191 -6.45 8.51 0.86
CA GLU A 191 -5.33 9.07 0.09
C GLU A 191 -3.96 8.62 0.61
N ILE A 192 -3.82 8.49 1.93
CA ILE A 192 -2.58 8.08 2.57
C ILE A 192 -2.37 6.57 2.47
N THR A 193 -3.38 5.78 2.84
CA THR A 193 -3.27 4.32 3.04
C THR A 193 -3.72 3.47 1.86
N ARG A 194 -4.38 4.08 0.86
CA ARG A 194 -5.05 3.40 -0.27
C ARG A 194 -6.14 2.41 0.13
N GLU A 195 -6.56 2.42 1.39
CA GLU A 195 -7.54 1.48 1.88
C GLU A 195 -8.95 2.07 1.90
N ALA A 196 -9.77 1.64 0.94
CA ALA A 196 -11.16 2.08 0.80
C ALA A 196 -12.20 1.27 1.60
N LYS A 197 -11.77 0.33 2.48
CA LYS A 197 -12.67 -0.65 3.08
C LYS A 197 -13.70 -0.03 4.05
N PRO A 198 -14.93 -0.58 4.11
CA PRO A 198 -16.02 -0.09 4.99
C PRO A 198 -15.77 -0.25 6.50
N GLN A 199 -14.71 -0.96 6.91
CA GLN A 199 -14.33 -1.20 8.31
C GLN A 199 -13.87 0.08 9.05
N LEU A 200 -13.73 1.20 8.34
CA LEU A 200 -13.40 2.49 8.96
C LEU A 200 -14.52 3.03 9.84
N GLU A 201 -15.78 2.67 9.56
CA GLU A 201 -16.94 3.20 10.28
C GLU A 201 -16.95 2.83 11.76
N ASP A 202 -16.49 1.62 12.11
CA ASP A 202 -16.40 1.20 13.52
C ASP A 202 -15.24 1.90 14.25
N HIS A 203 -14.14 2.21 13.56
CA HIS A 203 -13.03 2.97 14.15
C HIS A 203 -13.37 4.46 14.33
N PHE A 204 -14.25 5.02 13.49
CA PHE A 204 -14.74 6.40 13.66
C PHE A 204 -15.57 6.58 14.94
N LYS A 205 -16.32 5.55 15.37
CA LYS A 205 -17.05 5.57 16.66
C LYS A 205 -16.11 5.79 17.85
N GLU A 206 -14.90 5.26 17.78
CA GLU A 206 -13.92 5.37 18.85
C GLU A 206 -13.23 6.73 18.85
N LEU A 207 -12.98 7.34 17.68
CA LEU A 207 -12.50 8.72 17.60
C LEU A 207 -13.44 9.70 18.30
N VAL A 208 -14.77 9.53 18.14
CA VAL A 208 -15.78 10.32 18.86
C VAL A 208 -15.64 10.14 20.37
N ARG A 209 -15.43 8.91 20.84
CA ARG A 209 -15.26 8.58 22.26
C ARG A 209 -13.97 9.15 22.85
N MET A 210 -12.93 9.30 22.03
CA MET A 210 -11.63 9.87 22.43
C MET A 210 -11.63 11.40 22.50
N GLY A 211 -12.73 12.07 22.14
CA GLY A 211 -12.90 13.51 22.32
C GLY A 211 -12.16 14.38 21.29
N VAL A 212 -12.02 13.88 20.05
CA VAL A 212 -11.37 14.62 18.95
C VAL A 212 -12.26 15.71 18.36
#